data_AF-A0AAU3NVK8-F1
#
_entry.id   AF-A0AAU3NVK8-F1
#
_cell.length_a   1.000
_cell.length_b   1.000
_cell.length_c   1.000
_cell.angle_alpha   90.00
_cell.angle_beta   90.00
_cell.angle_gamma   90.00
#
_symmetry.space_group_name_H-M   'P 1'
#
loop_
_entity.id
_entity.type
_entity.pdbx_description
1 polymer ?
#
loop_
_entity_poly.entity_id
_entity_poly.type
_entity_poly.pdbx_seq_one_letter_code
_entity_poly.pdbx_strand_id
1 'polypeptide(L)'
;MSQPKAMNLRFPDPAQRAAIEAAARQEGVSLQEYILSAAYARATAVEERFIDAFQASMKRSSDAFTEGAGTVDPSAQQRTAELEARRDLEEQQERGHAA
;
A
#
# COMPACT_ATOMS: atom_id res chain seq x y z
N MET A 1 -4.69 -33.72 -12.57
CA MET A 1 -3.93 -33.22 -11.40
C MET A 1 -2.47 -33.17 -11.83
N SER A 2 -1.96 -32.00 -12.25
CA SER A 2 -0.55 -31.87 -12.65
C SER A 2 0.32 -32.10 -11.42
N GLN A 3 1.24 -33.06 -11.50
CA GLN A 3 2.21 -33.28 -10.44
C GLN A 3 3.07 -32.01 -10.27
N PRO A 4 3.30 -31.54 -9.03
CA PRO A 4 4.21 -30.42 -8.82
C PRO A 4 5.58 -30.79 -9.36
N LYS A 5 6.13 -29.94 -10.23
CA LYS A 5 7.45 -30.13 -10.83
C LYS A 5 8.47 -30.27 -9.70
N ALA A 6 9.16 -31.41 -9.62
CA ALA A 6 10.21 -31.61 -8.64
C ALA A 6 11.28 -30.52 -8.81
N MET A 7 11.49 -29.72 -7.76
CA MET A 7 12.52 -28.69 -7.73
C MET A 7 13.87 -29.34 -7.47
N ASN A 8 14.65 -29.55 -8.53
CA ASN A 8 16.04 -29.98 -8.41
C ASN A 8 16.93 -28.78 -8.11
N LEU A 9 17.18 -28.56 -6.81
CA LEU A 9 18.11 -27.54 -6.34
C LEU A 9 19.51 -28.14 -6.27
N ARG A 10 20.45 -27.51 -6.96
CA ARG A 10 21.86 -27.87 -6.90
C ARG A 10 22.58 -26.84 -6.04
N PHE A 11 23.12 -27.29 -4.91
CA PHE A 11 23.99 -26.50 -4.06
C PHE A 11 25.43 -26.65 -4.58
N PRO A 12 26.03 -25.59 -5.16
CA PRO A 12 27.41 -25.67 -5.66
C PRO A 12 28.41 -25.91 -4.54
N ASP A 13 28.11 -25.36 -3.36
CA ASP A 13 28.93 -25.48 -2.15
C ASP A 13 28.27 -26.42 -1.13
N PRO A 14 28.94 -27.51 -0.71
CA PRO A 14 28.43 -28.39 0.33
C PRO A 14 28.33 -27.72 1.71
N ALA A 15 29.16 -26.72 2.02
CA ALA A 15 29.07 -25.99 3.29
C ALA A 15 27.79 -25.14 3.35
N GLN A 16 27.42 -24.51 2.24
CA GLN A 16 26.14 -23.81 2.10
C GLN A 16 24.95 -24.74 2.36
N ARG A 17 24.96 -25.96 1.79
CA ARG A 17 23.89 -26.95 2.06
C ARG A 17 23.80 -27.30 3.55
N ALA A 18 24.94 -27.56 4.19
CA ALA A 18 24.99 -27.90 5.61
C ALA A 18 24.45 -26.77 6.52
N ALA A 19 24.77 -25.51 6.18
CA ALA A 19 24.25 -24.35 6.91
C ALA A 19 22.72 -24.23 6.79
N ILE A 20 22.17 -24.44 5.60
CA ILE A 20 20.72 -24.40 5.37
C ILE A 20 20.02 -25.57 6.08
N GLU A 21 20.61 -26.77 6.08
CA GLU A 21 20.09 -27.92 6.83
C GLU A 21 20.10 -27.68 8.34
N ALA A 22 21.14 -27.04 8.86
CA ALA A 22 21.19 -26.66 10.27
C ALA A 22 20.10 -25.64 10.63
N ALA A 23 19.87 -24.63 9.77
CA ALA A 23 18.81 -23.65 9.96
C ALA A 23 17.42 -24.31 9.90
N ALA A 24 17.15 -25.14 8.90
CA ALA A 24 15.90 -25.89 8.79
C ALA A 24 15.64 -26.76 10.03
N ARG A 25 16.68 -27.42 10.56
CA ARG A 25 16.58 -28.22 11.79
C ARG A 25 16.29 -27.37 13.03
N GLN A 26 16.87 -26.18 13.13
CA GLN A 26 16.58 -25.24 14.24
C GLN A 26 15.12 -24.79 14.21
N GLU A 27 14.53 -24.64 13.01
CA GLU A 27 13.13 -24.29 12.81
C GLU A 27 12.18 -25.51 12.85
N GLY A 28 12.72 -26.72 12.98
CA GLY A 28 11.93 -27.95 13.06
C GLY A 28 11.25 -28.38 11.76
N VAL A 29 11.67 -27.83 10.62
CA VAL A 29 11.07 -28.08 9.30
C VAL A 29 11.99 -28.91 8.41
N SER A 30 11.43 -29.49 7.35
CA SER A 30 12.25 -30.17 6.34
C SER A 30 13.09 -29.17 5.54
N LEU A 31 14.23 -29.61 4.99
CA LEU A 31 15.06 -28.77 4.12
C LEU A 31 14.27 -28.18 2.94
N GLN A 32 13.39 -28.99 2.33
CA GLN A 32 12.58 -28.57 1.19
C GLN A 32 11.56 -27.50 1.59
N GLU A 33 10.89 -27.70 2.71
CA GLU A 33 9.92 -26.75 3.27
C GLU A 33 10.62 -25.43 3.66
N TYR A 34 11.78 -25.51 4.29
CA TYR A 34 12.58 -24.34 4.62
C TYR A 34 12.90 -23.49 3.39
N ILE A 35 13.35 -24.14 2.30
CA ILE A 35 13.68 -23.45 1.06
C ILE A 35 12.44 -22.87 0.39
N LEU A 36 11.33 -23.62 0.36
CA LEU A 36 10.07 -23.15 -0.22
C LEU A 36 9.52 -21.94 0.54
N SER A 37 9.53 -21.98 1.87
CA SER A 37 9.09 -20.88 2.72
C SER A 37 9.96 -19.65 2.52
N ALA A 38 11.29 -19.81 2.48
CA ALA A 38 12.21 -18.71 2.21
C ALA A 38 12.02 -18.11 0.80
N ALA A 39 11.79 -18.95 -0.20
CA ALA A 39 11.52 -18.50 -1.57
C ALA A 39 10.19 -17.74 -1.66
N TYR A 40 9.16 -18.23 -0.99
CA TYR A 40 7.85 -17.58 -0.91
C TYR A 40 7.95 -16.21 -0.25
N ALA A 41 8.56 -16.13 0.95
CA ALA A 41 8.77 -14.88 1.66
C ALA A 41 9.54 -13.85 0.81
N ARG A 42 10.56 -14.30 0.08
CA ARG A 42 11.30 -13.42 -0.83
C ARG A 42 10.46 -12.96 -2.03
N ALA A 43 9.58 -13.80 -2.54
CA ALA A 43 8.68 -13.45 -3.64
C ALA A 43 7.61 -12.44 -3.21
N THR A 44 7.13 -12.52 -1.97
CA THR A 44 6.08 -11.63 -1.42
C THR A 44 6.63 -10.39 -0.72
N ALA A 45 7.93 -10.31 -0.43
CA ALA A 45 8.54 -9.15 0.24
C ALA A 45 8.29 -7.81 -0.46
N VAL A 46 8.12 -7.81 -1.78
CA VAL A 46 7.79 -6.58 -2.53
C VAL A 46 6.35 -6.15 -2.29
N GLU A 47 5.42 -7.10 -2.15
CA GLU A 47 4.01 -6.84 -1.86
C GLU A 47 3.84 -6.21 -0.47
N GLU A 48 4.50 -6.77 0.54
CA GLU A 48 4.48 -6.22 1.91
C GLU A 48 4.97 -4.76 1.92
N ARG A 49 6.13 -4.51 1.29
CA ARG A 49 6.69 -3.15 1.19
C ARG A 49 5.76 -2.20 0.43
N PHE A 50 5.07 -2.69 -0.59
CA PHE A 50 4.10 -1.90 -1.34
C PHE A 50 2.89 -1.52 -0.47
N ILE A 51 2.32 -2.48 0.26
CA ILE A 51 1.17 -2.24 1.15
C ILE A 51 1.54 -1.23 2.24
N ASP A 52 2.71 -1.38 2.87
CA ASP A 52 3.19 -0.47 3.90
C ASP A 52 3.36 0.96 3.36
N ALA A 53 4.00 1.09 2.20
CA ALA A 53 4.19 2.39 1.55
C ALA A 53 2.85 3.02 1.14
N PHE A 54 1.90 2.20 0.68
CA PHE A 54 0.56 2.64 0.33
C PHE A 54 -0.21 3.16 1.55
N GLN A 55 -0.20 2.43 2.66
CA GLN A 55 -0.82 2.87 3.91
C GLN A 55 -0.21 4.17 4.43
N ALA A 56 1.12 4.30 4.40
CA ALA A 56 1.81 5.53 4.76
C ALA A 56 1.41 6.71 3.85
N SER A 57 1.20 6.45 2.56
CA SER A 57 0.70 7.45 1.61
C SER A 57 -0.73 7.89 1.95
N MET A 58 -1.63 6.92 2.17
CA MET A 58 -3.02 7.19 2.56
C MET A 58 -3.12 7.99 3.86
N LYS A 59 -2.30 7.64 4.86
CA LYS A 59 -2.23 8.37 6.13
C LYS A 59 -1.82 9.83 5.90
N ARG A 60 -0.75 10.08 5.13
CA ARG A 60 -0.30 11.45 4.83
C ARG A 60 -1.37 12.27 4.12
N SER A 61 -2.08 11.67 3.17
CA SER A 61 -3.20 12.36 2.49
C SER A 61 -4.33 12.69 3.48
N SER A 62 -4.71 11.73 4.32
CA SER A 62 -5.75 11.93 5.35
C SER A 62 -5.36 13.00 6.38
N ASP A 63 -4.10 13.01 6.81
CA ASP A 63 -3.57 14.03 7.73
C ASP A 63 -3.67 15.41 7.06
N ALA A 64 -3.28 15.56 5.79
CA ALA A 64 -3.37 16.82 5.04
C ALA A 64 -4.83 17.33 4.90
N PHE A 65 -5.80 16.44 4.65
CA PHE A 65 -7.21 16.83 4.63
C PHE A 65 -7.74 17.23 6.02
N THR A 66 -7.24 16.59 7.08
CA THR A 66 -7.63 16.91 8.46
C THR A 66 -7.06 18.26 8.90
N GLU A 67 -5.79 18.52 8.59
CA GLU A 67 -5.15 19.83 8.79
C GLU A 67 -5.89 20.93 8.01
N GLY A 68 -6.28 20.66 6.76
CA GLY A 68 -7.11 21.55 5.96
C GLY A 68 -8.51 21.77 6.55
N ALA A 69 -9.16 20.73 7.07
CA ALA A 69 -10.48 20.83 7.69
C ALA A 69 -10.48 21.69 8.97
N GLY A 70 -9.37 21.71 9.71
CA GLY A 70 -9.20 22.60 10.87
C GLY A 70 -9.11 24.09 10.51
N THR A 71 -8.95 24.43 9.23
CA THR A 71 -8.94 25.83 8.73
C THR A 71 -10.29 26.30 8.20
N VAL A 72 -11.28 25.40 8.07
CA VAL A 72 -12.64 25.75 7.69
C VAL A 72 -13.40 26.08 8.98
N ASP A 73 -13.71 27.36 9.17
CA ASP A 73 -14.58 27.80 10.26
C ASP A 73 -16.03 27.38 9.95
N PRO A 74 -16.66 26.46 10.70
CA PRO A 74 -18.02 26.02 10.44
C PRO A 74 -19.08 27.10 10.77
N SER A 75 -18.65 28.31 11.12
CA SER A 75 -19.50 29.44 11.48
C SER A 75 -20.51 29.78 10.38
N ALA A 76 -21.62 30.38 10.82
CA ALA A 76 -22.67 30.82 9.93
C ALA A 76 -22.17 31.81 8.86
N GLN A 77 -21.11 32.57 9.15
CA GLN A 77 -20.53 33.56 8.25
C GLN A 77 -19.89 32.92 7.02
N GLN A 78 -19.15 31.82 7.17
CA GLN A 78 -18.53 31.13 6.04
C GLN A 78 -19.60 30.48 5.14
N ARG A 79 -20.68 29.94 5.73
CA ARG A 79 -21.84 29.44 4.98
C ARG A 79 -22.58 30.53 4.21
N THR A 80 -22.74 31.71 4.80
CA THR A 80 -23.34 32.86 4.10
C THR A 80 -22.47 33.29 2.93
N ALA A 81 -21.15 33.41 3.11
CA ALA A 81 -20.22 33.77 2.05
C ALA A 81 -20.19 32.74 0.91
N GLU A 82 -20.31 31.44 1.21
CA GLU A 82 -20.42 30.40 0.18
C GLU A 82 -21.72 30.52 -0.63
N LEU A 83 -22.85 30.80 0.04
CA LEU A 83 -24.14 30.99 -0.64
C LEU A 83 -24.15 32.24 -1.52
N GLU A 84 -23.52 33.33 -1.07
CA GLU A 84 -23.34 34.54 -1.88
C GLU A 84 -22.44 34.25 -3.11
N ALA A 85 -21.30 33.60 -2.91
CA ALA A 85 -20.42 33.22 -4.02
C ALA A 85 -21.09 32.29 -5.05
N ARG A 86 -21.97 31.38 -4.60
CA ARG A 86 -22.78 30.53 -5.50
C ARG A 86 -23.77 31.34 -6.32
N ARG A 87 -24.49 32.28 -5.70
CA ARG A 87 -25.42 33.18 -6.41
C ARG A 87 -24.69 34.04 -7.44
N ASP A 88 -23.53 34.59 -7.08
CA ASP A 88 -22.72 35.39 -8.00
C ASP A 88 -22.25 34.58 -9.22
N LEU A 89 -21.93 33.30 -9.04
CA LEU A 89 -21.57 32.39 -10.14
C LEU A 89 -22.76 32.05 -11.03
N GLU A 90 -23.93 31.81 -10.46
CA GLU A 90 -25.18 31.58 -11.19
C GLU A 90 -25.56 32.80 -12.04
N GLU A 91 -25.52 34.00 -11.45
CA GLU A 91 -25.77 35.27 -12.15
C GLU A 91 -24.72 35.59 -13.23
N GLN A 92 -23.47 35.13 -13.06
CA GLN A 92 -22.44 35.26 -14.09
C GLN A 92 -22.65 34.27 -15.25
N GLN A 93 -23.12 33.05 -14.98
CA GLN A 93 -23.48 32.08 -16.02
C GLN A 93 -24.69 32.55 -16.84
N GLU A 94 -25.72 33.07 -16.20
CA GLU A 94 -26.90 33.61 -16.90
C GLU A 94 -26.55 34.78 -17.82
N ARG A 95 -25.62 35.65 -17.40
CA ARG A 95 -25.09 36.73 -18.25
C ARG A 95 -24.18 36.23 -19.39
N GLY A 96 -23.48 35.13 -19.20
CA GLY A 96 -22.65 34.48 -20.23
C GLY A 96 -23.45 33.74 -21.31
N HIS A 97 -24.70 33.35 -21.00
CA HIS A 97 -25.63 32.69 -21.93
C HIS A 97 -26.53 33.64 -22.73
N ALA A 98 -26.46 34.95 -22.50
CA ALA A 98 -27.27 35.97 -23.17
C ALA A 98 -26.52 36.69 -24.32
N ALA A 99 -25.67 35.97 -25.06
CA ALA A 99 -24.98 36.46 -26.27
C ALA A 99 -25.34 35.62 -27.51
#